data_AF-A0A7W5FD88-F1
#
_entry.id   AF-A0A7W5FD88-F1
#
_cell.length_a   1.000
_cell.length_b   1.000
_cell.length_c   1.000
_cell.angle_alpha   90.00
_cell.angle_beta   90.00
_cell.angle_gamma   90.00
#
_symmetry.space_group_name_H-M   'P 1'
#
loop_
_entity.id
_entity.type
_entity.pdbx_description
1 polymer ?
#
loop_
_entity_poly.entity_id
_entity_poly.type
_entity_poly.pdbx_seq_one_letter_code
_entity_poly.pdbx_strand_id
1 'polypeptide(L)'
;MRADLALAVLLAVTAVVGSRGAAEVSHPAVPLDPAGYALVVVAALACAVRRRKPLVTLVVAALCTAGYLAAGHPYGPILVLMMFAVLPTLTAREREIMVLAAEGLANDEIAGRLAISTATARTHVSRAMIKLGARDRAQLVVFAYQSGLLG
;
A
#
# COMPACT_ATOMS: atom_id res chain seq x y z
N MET A 1 -9.55 0.01 7.20
CA MET A 1 -9.55 -1.48 7.32
C MET A 1 -10.37 -2.12 6.21
N ARG A 2 -11.66 -1.78 6.02
CA ARG A 2 -12.50 -2.34 4.94
C ARG A 2 -11.96 -2.05 3.52
N ALA A 3 -11.51 -0.82 3.25
CA ALA A 3 -10.96 -0.44 1.94
C ALA A 3 -9.63 -1.14 1.61
N ASP A 4 -8.78 -1.41 2.61
CA ASP A 4 -7.50 -2.11 2.40
C ASP A 4 -7.70 -3.61 2.16
N LEU A 5 -8.70 -4.20 2.81
CA LEU A 5 -9.10 -5.59 2.55
C LEU A 5 -9.69 -5.73 1.14
N ALA A 6 -10.55 -4.79 0.73
CA ALA A 6 -11.12 -4.77 -0.61
C ALA A 6 -10.05 -4.60 -1.70
N LEU A 7 -9.07 -3.72 -1.49
CA LEU A 7 -7.93 -3.55 -2.40
C LEU A 7 -7.06 -4.82 -2.44
N ALA A 8 -6.76 -5.44 -1.29
CA ALA A 8 -5.99 -6.67 -1.23
C ALA A 8 -6.71 -7.84 -1.93
N VAL A 9 -8.02 -7.95 -1.78
CA VAL A 9 -8.84 -8.94 -2.49
C VAL A 9 -8.86 -8.66 -3.98
N LEU A 10 -9.03 -7.40 -4.40
CA LEU A 10 -9.01 -7.02 -5.81
C LEU A 10 -7.65 -7.34 -6.46
N LEU A 11 -6.55 -7.04 -5.76
CA LEU A 11 -5.18 -7.34 -6.18
C LEU A 11 -4.93 -8.86 -6.22
N ALA A 12 -5.45 -9.61 -5.26
CA ALA A 12 -5.37 -11.07 -5.26
C ALA A 12 -6.12 -11.65 -6.46
N VAL A 13 -7.33 -11.17 -6.74
CA VAL A 13 -8.14 -11.62 -7.89
C VAL A 13 -7.46 -11.26 -9.21
N THR A 14 -6.97 -10.03 -9.38
CA THR A 14 -6.24 -9.64 -10.60
C THR A 14 -4.94 -10.42 -10.76
N ALA A 15 -4.24 -10.72 -9.66
CA ALA A 15 -3.04 -11.54 -9.71
C ALA A 15 -3.35 -13.01 -10.05
N VAL A 16 -4.39 -13.61 -9.48
CA VAL A 16 -4.77 -15.00 -9.79
C VAL A 16 -5.29 -15.14 -11.23
N VAL A 17 -6.13 -14.21 -11.69
CA VAL A 17 -6.65 -14.21 -13.07
C VAL A 17 -5.53 -13.93 -14.07
N GLY A 18 -4.65 -12.96 -13.77
CA GLY A 18 -3.49 -12.66 -14.60
C GLY A 18 -2.49 -13.81 -14.66
N SER A 19 -2.28 -14.56 -13.56
CA SER A 19 -1.42 -15.74 -13.54
C SER A 19 -1.98 -16.89 -14.38
N ARG A 20 -3.31 -17.05 -14.43
CA ARG A 20 -3.96 -18.04 -15.31
C ARG A 20 -3.81 -17.69 -16.79
N GLY A 21 -4.05 -16.43 -17.16
CA GLY A 21 -3.86 -15.97 -18.55
C GLY A 21 -2.39 -16.02 -18.99
N ALA A 22 -1.44 -15.66 -18.11
CA ALA A 22 -0.01 -15.73 -18.42
C ALA A 22 0.50 -17.17 -18.60
N ALA A 23 -0.08 -18.15 -17.87
CA ALA A 23 0.24 -19.56 -18.04
C ALA A 23 -0.20 -20.12 -19.40
N GLU A 24 -1.29 -19.59 -19.99
CA GLU A 24 -1.77 -19.97 -21.32
C GLU A 24 -0.96 -19.34 -22.47
N VAL A 25 -0.35 -18.17 -22.25
CA VAL A 25 0.38 -17.39 -23.27
C VAL A 25 1.89 -17.65 -23.27
N SER A 26 2.44 -18.22 -22.18
CA SER A 26 3.89 -18.48 -22.06
C SER A 26 4.30 -19.71 -22.89
N HIS A 27 5.31 -19.54 -23.76
CA HIS A 27 5.96 -20.64 -24.48
C HIS A 27 7.42 -20.79 -24.01
N PRO A 28 7.80 -21.94 -23.39
CA PRO A 28 6.98 -23.11 -23.11
C PRO A 28 5.99 -22.86 -21.96
N ALA A 29 4.84 -23.54 -22.01
CA ALA A 29 3.81 -23.45 -20.98
C ALA A 29 4.32 -24.16 -19.71
N VAL A 30 4.83 -23.38 -18.76
CA VAL A 30 5.18 -23.88 -17.44
C VAL A 30 3.93 -23.76 -16.57
N PRO A 31 3.25 -24.88 -16.24
CA PRO A 31 2.07 -24.83 -15.37
C PRO A 31 2.46 -24.24 -14.01
N LEU A 32 1.64 -23.32 -13.49
CA LEU A 32 1.83 -22.81 -12.13
C LEU A 32 1.53 -23.93 -11.14
N ASP A 33 2.56 -24.42 -10.47
CA ASP A 33 2.42 -25.37 -9.38
C ASP A 33 1.67 -24.74 -8.19
N PRO A 34 1.09 -25.56 -7.29
CA PRO A 34 0.42 -25.07 -6.06
C PRO A 34 1.31 -24.11 -5.23
N ALA A 35 2.63 -24.28 -5.30
CA ALA A 35 3.61 -23.40 -4.68
C ALA A 35 3.61 -21.98 -5.28
N GLY A 36 3.50 -21.84 -6.61
CA GLY A 36 3.38 -20.56 -7.29
C GLY A 36 2.11 -19.80 -6.91
N TYR A 37 0.98 -20.51 -6.80
CA TYR A 37 -0.27 -19.93 -6.29
C TYR A 37 -0.13 -19.48 -4.83
N ALA A 38 0.50 -20.29 -3.97
CA ALA A 38 0.72 -19.93 -2.57
C ALA A 38 1.54 -18.63 -2.44
N LEU A 39 2.60 -18.46 -3.24
CA LEU A 39 3.43 -17.25 -3.23
C LEU A 39 2.64 -16.00 -3.65
N VAL A 40 1.79 -16.11 -4.67
CA VAL A 40 0.92 -15.00 -5.12
C VAL A 40 -0.09 -14.63 -4.03
N VAL A 41 -0.73 -15.62 -3.43
CA VAL A 41 -1.71 -15.41 -2.35
C VAL A 41 -1.06 -14.78 -1.12
N VAL A 42 0.12 -15.26 -0.72
CA VAL A 42 0.88 -14.70 0.41
C VAL A 42 1.30 -13.25 0.14
N ALA A 43 1.80 -12.94 -1.06
CA ALA A 43 2.13 -11.57 -1.45
C ALA A 43 0.89 -10.65 -1.43
N ALA A 44 -0.25 -11.13 -1.93
CA ALA A 44 -1.50 -10.35 -1.92
C ALA A 44 -2.04 -10.13 -0.49
N LEU A 45 -1.97 -11.14 0.37
CA LEU A 45 -2.34 -11.01 1.80
C LEU A 45 -1.39 -10.06 2.54
N ALA A 46 -0.09 -10.07 2.21
CA ALA A 46 0.88 -9.13 2.78
C ALA A 46 0.54 -7.66 2.43
N CYS A 47 -0.01 -7.41 1.23
CA CYS A 47 -0.48 -6.07 0.84
C CYS A 47 -1.63 -5.56 1.73
N ALA A 48 -2.43 -6.42 2.35
CA ALA A 48 -3.50 -6.01 3.26
C ALA A 48 -2.97 -5.30 4.53
N VAL A 49 -1.72 -5.58 4.92
CA VAL A 49 -1.10 -5.03 6.13
C VAL A 49 -0.17 -3.84 5.82
N ARG A 50 -0.07 -3.43 4.54
CA ARG A 50 0.90 -2.41 4.06
C ARG A 50 0.85 -1.09 4.82
N ARG A 51 -0.33 -0.68 5.29
CA ARG A 51 -0.49 0.58 6.06
C ARG A 51 0.01 0.49 7.50
N ARG A 52 -0.01 -0.71 8.11
CA ARG A 52 0.42 -0.92 9.51
C ARG A 52 1.89 -1.31 9.59
N LYS A 53 2.37 -2.10 8.64
CA LYS A 53 3.72 -2.67 8.65
C LYS A 53 4.34 -2.60 7.24
N PRO A 54 4.62 -1.40 6.70
CA PRO A 54 5.10 -1.23 5.33
C PRO A 54 6.39 -1.98 5.04
N LEU A 55 7.33 -2.02 6.00
CA LEU A 55 8.57 -2.79 5.86
C LEU A 55 8.32 -4.30 5.79
N VAL A 56 7.39 -4.83 6.58
CA VAL A 56 7.07 -6.27 6.55
C VAL A 56 6.41 -6.62 5.23
N THR A 57 5.47 -5.81 4.76
CA THR A 57 4.85 -6.01 3.44
C THR A 57 5.88 -5.98 2.33
N LEU A 58 6.81 -5.03 2.35
CA LEU A 58 7.87 -4.92 1.35
C LEU A 58 8.81 -6.13 1.38
N VAL A 59 9.23 -6.58 2.57
CA VAL A 59 10.08 -7.76 2.74
C VAL A 59 9.36 -9.02 2.26
N VAL A 60 8.11 -9.23 2.66
CA VAL A 60 7.33 -10.42 2.25
C VAL A 60 7.05 -10.40 0.75
N ALA A 61 6.66 -9.26 0.18
CA ALA A 61 6.45 -9.13 -1.27
C ALA A 61 7.75 -9.36 -2.05
N ALA A 62 8.88 -8.82 -1.57
CA ALA A 62 10.19 -9.02 -2.18
C ALA A 62 10.63 -10.49 -2.12
N LEU A 63 10.49 -11.15 -0.96
CA LEU A 63 10.83 -12.57 -0.79
C LEU A 63 9.94 -13.48 -1.64
N CYS A 64 8.64 -13.22 -1.70
CA CYS A 64 7.72 -14.00 -2.54
C CYS A 64 8.03 -13.80 -4.03
N THR A 65 8.33 -12.57 -4.44
CA THR A 65 8.73 -12.24 -5.82
C THR A 65 10.05 -12.91 -6.18
N ALA A 66 11.05 -12.82 -5.30
CA ALA A 66 12.35 -13.44 -5.50
C ALA A 66 12.25 -14.98 -5.57
N GLY A 67 11.47 -15.60 -4.67
CA GLY A 67 11.23 -17.05 -4.68
C GLY A 67 10.49 -17.52 -5.94
N TYR A 68 9.51 -16.75 -6.40
CA TYR A 68 8.76 -17.03 -7.62
C TYR A 68 9.65 -16.94 -8.88
N LEU A 69 10.51 -15.93 -8.95
CA LEU A 69 11.48 -15.77 -10.05
C LEU A 69 12.59 -16.84 -10.02
N ALA A 70 13.14 -17.13 -8.83
CA ALA A 70 14.19 -18.13 -8.67
C ALA A 70 13.71 -19.55 -9.00
N ALA A 71 12.42 -19.83 -8.79
CA ALA A 71 11.80 -21.08 -9.18
C ALA A 71 11.42 -21.16 -10.67
N GLY A 72 11.82 -20.18 -11.50
CA GLY A 72 11.63 -20.21 -12.95
C GLY A 72 10.17 -20.12 -13.41
N HIS A 73 9.27 -19.62 -12.55
CA HIS A 73 7.86 -19.48 -12.90
C HIS A 73 7.66 -18.36 -13.93
N PRO A 74 6.65 -18.45 -14.81
CA PRO A 74 6.42 -17.49 -15.87
C PRO A 74 6.24 -16.08 -15.30
N TYR A 75 6.90 -15.10 -15.93
CA TYR A 75 6.82 -13.67 -15.58
C TYR A 75 5.36 -13.24 -15.60
N GLY A 76 4.79 -13.08 -14.41
CA GLY A 76 3.36 -12.86 -14.22
C GLY A 76 3.05 -11.66 -13.33
N PRO A 77 1.81 -11.56 -12.82
CA PRO A 77 1.31 -10.42 -12.06
C PRO A 77 1.92 -10.24 -10.67
N ILE A 78 2.87 -11.08 -10.25
CA ILE A 78 3.59 -10.90 -8.97
C ILE A 78 4.36 -9.56 -8.93
N LEU A 79 4.78 -9.06 -10.09
CA LEU A 79 5.37 -7.73 -10.22
C LEU A 79 4.38 -6.60 -9.90
N VAL A 80 3.08 -6.79 -10.19
CA VAL A 80 2.04 -5.82 -9.82
C VAL A 80 1.88 -5.78 -8.29
N LEU A 81 1.90 -6.95 -7.64
CA LEU A 81 1.85 -7.03 -6.17
C LEU A 81 3.08 -6.35 -5.53
N MET A 82 4.27 -6.60 -6.08
CA MET A 82 5.50 -5.94 -5.64
C MET A 82 5.43 -4.42 -5.85
N MET A 83 4.96 -3.96 -7.00
CA MET A 83 4.78 -2.53 -7.28
C MET A 83 3.82 -1.87 -6.28
N PHE A 84 2.72 -2.54 -5.93
CA PHE A 84 1.76 -2.07 -4.92
C PHE A 84 2.31 -2.09 -3.48
N ALA A 85 3.25 -2.99 -3.18
CA ALA A 85 3.94 -3.04 -1.89
C ALA A 85 4.94 -1.89 -1.72
N VAL A 86 5.54 -1.43 -2.81
CA VAL A 86 6.52 -0.32 -2.83
C VAL A 86 5.83 1.06 -2.77
N LEU A 87 4.55 1.16 -3.12
CA LEU A 87 3.82 2.43 -3.06
C LEU A 87 3.80 3.00 -1.63
N PRO A 88 4.27 4.25 -1.43
CA PRO A 88 4.30 4.87 -0.12
C PRO A 88 2.88 5.00 0.43
N THR A 89 2.67 4.52 1.65
CA THR A 89 1.41 4.70 2.38
C THR A 89 1.65 5.55 3.62
N LEU A 90 0.64 6.34 3.99
CA LEU A 90 0.65 7.03 5.29
C LEU A 90 0.58 5.99 6.39
N THR A 91 1.48 6.10 7.37
CA THR A 91 1.38 5.37 8.63
C THR A 91 0.12 5.78 9.39
N ALA A 92 -0.29 4.99 10.39
CA ALA A 92 -1.48 5.29 11.18
C ALA A 92 -1.45 6.71 11.79
N ARG A 93 -0.30 7.11 12.34
CA ARG A 93 -0.14 8.43 12.96
C ARG A 93 -0.10 9.56 11.95
N GLU A 94 0.54 9.37 10.80
CA GLU A 94 0.51 10.34 9.71
C GLU A 94 -0.90 10.50 9.14
N ARG A 95 -1.69 9.42 9.05
CA ARG A 95 -3.10 9.48 8.65
C ARG A 95 -3.94 10.29 9.64
N GLU A 96 -3.78 10.02 10.93
CA GLU A 96 -4.50 10.74 11.99
C GLU A 96 -4.18 12.25 11.97
N ILE A 97 -2.90 12.60 11.87
CA ILE A 97 -2.44 13.98 11.74
C ILE A 97 -2.96 14.61 10.44
N MET A 98 -2.98 13.85 9.34
CA MET A 98 -3.48 14.33 8.04
C MET A 98 -4.98 14.60 8.10
N VAL A 99 -5.78 13.74 8.73
CA VAL A 99 -7.22 13.94 8.90
C VAL A 99 -7.49 15.22 9.69
N LEU A 100 -6.84 15.40 10.86
CA LEU A 100 -6.98 16.64 11.64
C LEU A 100 -6.52 17.86 10.84
N ALA A 101 -5.45 17.72 10.06
CA ALA A 101 -4.97 18.81 9.23
C ALA A 101 -5.97 19.17 8.11
N ALA A 102 -6.60 18.17 7.51
CA ALA A 102 -7.61 18.33 6.48
C ALA A 102 -8.96 18.84 7.03
N GLU A 103 -9.26 18.60 8.32
CA GLU A 103 -10.37 19.24 9.05
C GLU A 103 -10.13 20.74 9.32
N GLY A 104 -8.92 21.25 9.03
CA GLY A 104 -8.57 22.66 9.17
C GLY A 104 -7.79 23.02 10.43
N LEU A 105 -7.45 22.05 11.30
CA LEU A 105 -6.79 22.35 12.58
C LEU A 105 -5.35 22.85 12.43
N ALA A 106 -5.00 23.96 13.05
CA ALA A 106 -3.62 24.44 13.12
C ALA A 106 -2.69 23.41 13.80
N ASN A 107 -1.39 23.48 13.51
CA ASN A 107 -0.42 22.50 14.04
C ASN A 107 -0.39 22.48 15.59
N ASP A 108 -0.70 23.61 16.23
CA ASP A 108 -0.81 23.73 17.69
C ASP A 108 -2.05 23.00 18.23
N GLU A 109 -3.17 23.06 17.51
CA GLU A 109 -4.40 22.35 17.86
C GLU A 109 -4.23 20.84 17.67
N ILE A 110 -3.56 20.44 16.58
CA ILE A 110 -3.16 19.05 16.34
C ILE A 110 -2.25 18.56 17.47
N ALA A 111 -1.24 19.35 17.83
CA ALA A 111 -0.31 19.04 18.91
C ALA A 111 -1.04 18.83 20.24
N GLY A 112 -1.99 19.73 20.57
CA GLY A 112 -2.84 19.61 21.75
C GLY A 112 -3.70 18.35 21.75
N ARG A 113 -4.41 18.04 20.66
CA ARG A 113 -5.25 16.83 20.56
C ARG A 113 -4.44 15.53 20.66
N LEU A 114 -3.22 15.56 20.15
CA LEU A 114 -2.38 14.37 20.00
C LEU A 114 -1.34 14.21 21.13
N ALA A 115 -1.30 15.14 22.09
CA ALA A 115 -0.32 15.20 23.17
C ALA A 115 1.13 15.11 22.67
N ILE A 116 1.46 15.86 21.62
CA ILE A 116 2.81 15.97 21.05
C ILE A 116 3.23 17.44 20.95
N SER A 117 4.51 17.72 20.69
CA SER A 117 4.95 19.10 20.45
C SER A 117 4.46 19.63 19.09
N THR A 118 4.27 20.96 18.97
CA THR A 118 3.99 21.62 17.69
C THR A 118 5.04 21.31 16.64
N ALA A 119 6.32 21.26 17.03
CA ALA A 119 7.41 20.91 16.12
C ALA A 119 7.22 19.48 15.56
N THR A 120 6.88 18.53 16.43
CA THR A 120 6.58 17.13 16.03
C THR A 120 5.37 17.07 15.09
N ALA A 121 4.29 17.79 15.41
CA ALA A 121 3.11 17.89 14.54
C ALA A 121 3.48 18.45 13.15
N ARG A 122 4.25 19.54 13.09
CA ARG A 122 4.74 20.15 11.84
C ARG A 122 5.57 19.16 11.01
N THR A 123 6.47 18.41 11.63
CA THR A 123 7.27 17.39 10.95
C THR A 123 6.39 16.29 10.36
N HIS A 124 5.40 15.81 11.11
CA HIS A 124 4.50 14.77 10.60
C HIS A 124 3.60 15.27 9.48
N VAL A 125 3.04 16.47 9.57
CA VAL A 125 2.25 17.10 8.49
C VAL A 125 3.10 17.24 7.23
N SER A 126 4.34 17.74 7.36
CA SER A 126 5.26 17.87 6.23
C SER A 126 5.60 16.53 5.57
N ARG A 127 5.91 15.50 6.36
CA ARG A 127 6.18 14.14 5.84
C ARG A 127 4.95 13.54 5.16
N ALA A 128 3.75 13.77 5.71
CA ALA A 128 2.51 13.31 5.10
C ALA A 128 2.27 14.02 3.75
N MET A 129 2.45 15.35 3.67
CA MET A 129 2.34 16.11 2.42
C MET A 129 3.32 15.61 1.35
N ILE A 130 4.58 15.37 1.71
CA ILE A 130 5.59 14.80 0.80
C ILE A 130 5.15 13.43 0.28
N LYS A 131 4.68 12.54 1.16
CA LYS A 131 4.20 11.20 0.77
C LYS A 131 2.98 11.24 -0.15
N LEU A 132 2.15 12.27 -0.03
CA LEU A 132 0.95 12.46 -0.84
C LEU A 132 1.18 13.31 -2.10
N GLY A 133 2.37 13.90 -2.26
CA GLY A 133 2.65 14.86 -3.33
C GLY A 133 1.90 16.19 -3.19
N ALA A 134 1.37 16.51 -2.01
CA ALA A 134 0.68 17.76 -1.74
C ALA A 134 1.71 18.88 -1.51
N ARG A 135 1.60 19.97 -2.27
CA ARG A 135 2.48 21.15 -2.15
C ARG A 135 1.99 22.13 -1.09
N ASP A 136 0.69 22.14 -0.87
CA ASP A 136 0.04 23.02 0.11
C ASP A 136 -1.09 22.30 0.83
N ARG A 137 -1.61 22.98 1.86
CA ARG A 137 -2.65 22.44 2.73
C ARG A 137 -4.00 22.31 2.03
N ALA A 138 -4.30 23.16 1.03
CA ALA A 138 -5.55 23.05 0.28
C ALA A 138 -5.55 21.78 -0.57
N GLN A 139 -4.42 21.45 -1.22
CA GLN A 139 -4.25 20.18 -1.93
C GLN A 139 -4.41 18.98 -1.00
N LEU A 140 -3.94 19.08 0.25
CA LEU A 140 -4.14 18.04 1.26
C LEU A 140 -5.64 17.83 1.58
N VAL A 141 -6.40 18.91 1.74
CA VAL A 141 -7.86 18.87 1.98
C VAL A 141 -8.58 18.24 0.79
N VAL A 142 -8.27 18.67 -0.44
CA VAL A 142 -8.84 18.10 -1.67
C VAL A 142 -8.53 16.60 -1.77
N PHE A 143 -7.29 16.21 -1.49
CA PHE A 143 -6.91 14.80 -1.44
C PHE A 143 -7.73 14.02 -0.40
N ALA A 144 -7.90 14.56 0.79
CA ALA A 144 -8.64 13.90 1.87
C ALA A 144 -10.13 13.69 1.53
N TYR A 145 -10.76 14.65 0.85
CA TYR A 145 -12.11 14.50 0.31
C TYR A 145 -12.17 13.46 -0.81
N GLN A 146 -11.30 13.54 -1.82
CA GLN A 146 -11.29 12.62 -2.96
C GLN A 146 -11.01 11.16 -2.56
N SER A 147 -10.19 10.96 -1.53
CA SER A 147 -9.82 9.64 -1.04
C SER A 147 -10.83 9.05 -0.03
N GLY A 148 -11.92 9.76 0.27
CA GLY A 148 -12.90 9.36 1.30
C GLY A 148 -12.29 9.27 2.70
N LEU A 149 -11.21 10.02 2.94
CA LEU A 149 -10.57 10.17 4.25
C LEU A 149 -11.34 11.15 5.14
N LEU A 150 -11.99 12.13 4.52
CA LEU A 150 -13.01 13.00 5.09
C LEU A 150 -14.32 12.72 4.38
N GLY A 151 -15.32 12.21 5.11
CA GLY A 151 -16.60 11.76 4.58
C GLY A 151 -17.26 10.75 5.49
#